data_AF-A0A9E7UAS2-F1
#
_entry.id   AF-A0A9E7UAS2-F1
#
_cell.length_a   1.000
_cell.length_b   1.000
_cell.length_c   1.000
_cell.angle_alpha   90.00
_cell.angle_beta   90.00
_cell.angle_gamma   90.00
#
_symmetry.space_group_name_H-M   'P 1'
#
loop_
_entity.id
_entity.type
_entity.pdbx_description
1 polymer ?
#
loop_
_entity_poly.entity_id
_entity_poly.type
_entity_poly.pdbx_seq_one_letter_code
_entity_poly.pdbx_strand_id
1 'polypeptide(L)'
;MQVREARPDERDAALNVLDAAMLETDRVDEGTLLVAVDRGSVVGALLLVGDRIDAVAVRRRRQGKGVGSALVAAAGERRERLVAAFDAGVRPFYESLGFDVRETDEPGRYRGVLEG
;
A
#
# COMPACT_ATOMS: atom_id res chain seq x y z
N MET A 1 -4.59 -16.51 2.63
CA MET A 1 -3.77 -15.31 2.36
C MET A 1 -3.06 -14.91 3.63
N GLN A 2 -1.79 -14.52 3.54
CA GLN A 2 -0.98 -13.99 4.65
C GLN A 2 -0.40 -12.64 4.24
N VAL A 3 -0.37 -11.67 5.16
CA VAL A 3 0.36 -10.40 4.98
C VAL A 3 1.59 -10.42 5.88
N ARG A 4 2.74 -10.01 5.34
CA ARG A 4 4.01 -9.92 6.06
C ARG A 4 5.00 -9.08 5.27
N GLU A 5 6.15 -8.81 5.86
CA GLU A 5 7.28 -8.23 5.13
C GLU A 5 7.76 -9.16 4.01
N ALA A 6 8.18 -8.55 2.89
CA ALA A 6 8.70 -9.24 1.73
C ALA A 6 10.02 -9.93 2.06
N ARG A 7 10.17 -11.19 1.66
CA ARG A 7 11.46 -11.86 1.70
C ARG A 7 12.34 -11.37 0.55
N PRO A 8 13.68 -11.52 0.65
CA PRO A 8 14.59 -11.10 -0.42
C PRO A 8 14.23 -11.66 -1.80
N ASP A 9 13.82 -12.92 -1.88
CA ASP A 9 13.41 -13.62 -3.10
C ASP A 9 12.02 -13.19 -3.64
N GLU A 10 11.24 -12.45 -2.85
CA GLU A 10 9.91 -11.96 -3.24
C GLU A 10 9.93 -10.49 -3.67
N ARG A 11 11.06 -9.79 -3.49
CA ARG A 11 11.18 -8.35 -3.77
C ARG A 11 10.83 -8.03 -5.23
N ASP A 12 11.40 -8.76 -6.18
CA ASP A 12 11.11 -8.54 -7.61
C ASP A 12 9.63 -8.76 -7.94
N ALA A 13 9.02 -9.79 -7.35
CA ALA A 13 7.60 -10.08 -7.56
C ALA A 13 6.70 -8.99 -6.98
N ALA A 14 7.04 -8.47 -5.81
CA ALA A 14 6.34 -7.39 -5.14
C ALA A 14 6.48 -6.06 -5.90
N LEU A 15 7.70 -5.73 -6.33
CA LEU A 15 7.99 -4.56 -7.17
C LEU A 15 7.26 -4.64 -8.51
N ASN A 16 7.17 -5.81 -9.12
CA ASN A 16 6.36 -6.00 -10.32
C ASN A 16 4.84 -5.81 -10.08
N VAL A 17 4.34 -6.07 -8.86
CA VAL A 17 2.96 -5.77 -8.49
C VAL A 17 2.74 -4.27 -8.33
N LEU A 18 3.70 -3.55 -7.76
CA LEU A 18 3.67 -2.09 -7.58
C LEU A 18 3.95 -1.31 -8.87
N ASP A 19 4.27 -2.01 -9.96
CA ASP A 19 4.76 -1.40 -11.20
C ASP A 19 6.03 -0.55 -10.96
N ALA A 20 7.07 -1.19 -10.44
CA ALA A 20 8.29 -0.52 -9.96
C ALA A 20 9.00 0.40 -10.95
N ALA A 21 8.68 0.36 -12.25
CA ALA A 21 9.13 1.38 -13.20
C ALA A 21 8.64 2.79 -12.84
N MET A 22 7.57 2.90 -12.05
CA MET A 22 7.02 4.16 -11.54
C MET A 22 7.54 4.52 -10.14
N LEU A 23 8.35 3.67 -9.50
CA LEU A 23 8.88 3.91 -8.15
C LEU A 23 10.31 4.44 -8.21
N GLU A 24 10.63 5.35 -7.30
CA GLU A 24 11.99 5.80 -7.06
C GLU A 24 12.75 4.71 -6.29
N THR A 25 13.91 4.27 -6.81
CA THR A 25 14.70 3.19 -6.20
C THR A 25 15.11 3.51 -4.76
N ASP A 26 15.55 4.73 -4.48
CA ASP A 26 15.97 5.15 -3.15
C ASP A 26 14.85 4.95 -2.10
N ARG A 27 13.59 5.22 -2.48
CA ARG A 27 12.41 5.01 -1.60
C ARG A 27 12.20 3.54 -1.25
N VAL A 28 12.50 2.64 -2.19
CA VAL A 28 12.37 1.19 -1.97
C VAL A 28 13.41 0.71 -0.95
N ASP A 29 14.63 1.26 -1.02
CA ASP A 29 15.73 0.90 -0.12
C ASP A 29 15.54 1.48 1.29
N GLU A 30 14.96 2.68 1.39
CA GLU A 30 14.62 3.32 2.67
C GLU A 30 13.36 2.73 3.34
N GLY A 31 12.53 2.03 2.56
CA GLY A 31 11.19 1.60 2.96
C GLY A 31 11.09 0.16 3.46
N THR A 32 9.93 -0.15 4.05
CA THR A 32 9.51 -1.51 4.38
C THR A 32 8.51 -2.00 3.33
N LEU A 33 8.84 -3.08 2.63
CA LEU A 33 7.97 -3.69 1.62
C LEU A 33 7.12 -4.79 2.26
N LEU A 34 5.81 -4.60 2.32
CA LEU A 34 4.84 -5.61 2.74
C LEU A 34 4.26 -6.33 1.52
N VAL A 35 4.02 -7.62 1.66
CA VAL A 35 3.41 -8.48 0.63
C VAL A 35 2.20 -9.21 1.19
N ALA A 36 1.17 -9.31 0.35
CA ALA A 36 0.07 -10.24 0.53
C ALA A 36 0.34 -11.48 -0.32
N VAL A 37 0.52 -12.62 0.32
CA VAL A 37 0.81 -13.91 -0.33
C VAL A 37 -0.41 -14.81 -0.26
N ASP A 38 -0.80 -15.34 -1.41
CA ASP A 38 -1.87 -16.34 -1.52
C ASP A 38 -1.37 -17.55 -2.30
N ARG A 39 -1.46 -18.75 -1.69
CA ARG A 39 -0.97 -20.01 -2.26
C ARG A 39 0.47 -19.93 -2.81
N GLY A 40 1.35 -19.25 -2.08
CA GLY A 40 2.76 -19.08 -2.45
C GLY A 40 3.05 -18.02 -3.52
N SER A 41 2.04 -17.28 -3.99
CA SER A 41 2.24 -16.18 -4.94
C SER A 41 1.96 -14.82 -4.30
N VAL A 42 2.81 -13.83 -4.58
CA VAL A 42 2.53 -12.44 -4.24
C VAL A 42 1.35 -11.94 -5.08
N VAL A 43 0.28 -11.52 -4.40
CA VAL A 43 -0.95 -11.03 -5.03
C VAL A 43 -1.22 -9.54 -4.77
N GLY A 44 -0.53 -8.96 -3.81
CA GLY A 44 -0.56 -7.54 -3.48
C GLY A 44 0.73 -7.13 -2.79
N ALA A 45 1.08 -5.87 -2.88
CA ALA A 45 2.26 -5.29 -2.24
C ALA A 45 1.96 -3.88 -1.74
N LEU A 46 2.69 -3.45 -0.71
CA LEU A 46 2.64 -2.12 -0.13
C LEU A 46 4.05 -1.69 0.27
N LEU A 47 4.48 -0.51 -0.18
CA LEU A 47 5.73 0.12 0.25
C LEU A 47 5.41 1.18 1.31
N LEU A 48 6.00 1.02 2.49
CA LEU A 48 5.86 1.92 3.63
C LEU A 48 7.19 2.65 3.87
N VAL A 49 7.20 3.97 3.73
CA VAL A 49 8.38 4.82 3.95
C VAL A 49 8.09 5.76 5.12
N GLY A 50 8.70 5.53 6.29
CA GLY A 50 8.31 6.22 7.52
C GLY A 50 6.86 5.89 7.91
N ASP A 51 6.01 6.92 7.98
CA ASP A 51 4.55 6.82 8.18
C ASP A 51 3.76 6.84 6.86
N ARG A 52 4.42 7.00 5.72
CA ARG A 52 3.76 7.17 4.42
C ARG A 52 3.61 5.83 3.71
N ILE A 53 2.38 5.51 3.33
CA ILE A 53 2.10 4.53 2.27
C ILE A 53 2.51 5.19 0.96
N ASP A 54 3.69 4.83 0.49
CA ASP A 54 4.24 5.40 -0.74
C ASP A 54 3.63 4.73 -1.98
N ALA A 55 3.39 3.43 -1.90
CA ALA A 55 2.70 2.68 -2.93
C ALA A 55 1.89 1.52 -2.35
N VAL A 56 0.74 1.24 -2.94
CA VAL A 56 -0.04 0.02 -2.67
C VAL A 56 -0.69 -0.46 -3.95
N ALA A 57 -0.53 -1.73 -4.26
CA ALA A 57 -1.14 -2.33 -5.44
C ALA A 57 -1.60 -3.77 -5.18
N VAL A 58 -2.69 -4.15 -5.84
CA VAL A 58 -3.26 -5.50 -5.81
C VAL A 58 -3.52 -5.94 -7.24
N ARG A 59 -3.06 -7.15 -7.59
CA ARG A 59 -3.33 -7.74 -8.91
C ARG A 59 -4.82 -7.73 -9.19
N ARG A 60 -5.22 -7.25 -10.38
CA ARG A 60 -6.63 -7.05 -10.80
C ARG A 60 -7.57 -8.21 -10.45
N ARG A 61 -7.16 -9.46 -10.72
CA ARG A 61 -7.93 -10.69 -10.41
C ARG A 61 -8.20 -10.95 -8.92
N ARG A 62 -7.53 -10.21 -8.02
CA ARG A 62 -7.64 -10.31 -6.55
C ARG A 62 -8.18 -9.05 -5.89
N GLN A 63 -8.50 -8.01 -6.66
CA GLN A 63 -9.19 -6.83 -6.16
C GLN A 63 -10.59 -7.19 -5.65
N GLY A 64 -11.12 -6.39 -4.71
CA GLY A 64 -12.43 -6.67 -4.08
C GLY A 64 -12.44 -7.86 -3.11
N LYS A 65 -11.28 -8.45 -2.78
CA LYS A 65 -11.17 -9.59 -1.85
C LYS A 65 -10.48 -9.25 -0.53
N GLY A 66 -10.47 -7.96 -0.15
CA GLY A 66 -9.86 -7.49 1.11
C GLY A 66 -8.32 -7.46 1.14
N VAL A 67 -7.63 -7.74 0.02
CA VAL A 67 -6.16 -7.77 -0.03
C VAL A 67 -5.53 -6.42 0.33
N GLY A 68 -6.05 -5.34 -0.26
CA GLY A 68 -5.56 -3.98 0.02
C GLY A 68 -5.81 -3.58 1.48
N SER A 69 -7.00 -3.87 2.00
CA SER A 69 -7.35 -3.61 3.40
C SER A 69 -6.40 -4.33 4.36
N ALA A 70 -6.08 -5.59 4.09
CA ALA A 70 -5.15 -6.36 4.92
C ALA A 70 -3.71 -5.81 4.86
N LEU A 71 -3.27 -5.31 3.69
CA LEU A 71 -1.97 -4.65 3.56
C LEU A 71 -1.90 -3.36 4.39
N VAL A 72 -2.92 -2.52 4.30
CA VAL A 72 -2.99 -1.25 5.05
C VAL A 72 -3.10 -1.50 6.55
N ALA A 73 -3.92 -2.47 6.98
CA ALA A 73 -4.01 -2.86 8.38
C ALA A 73 -2.66 -3.32 8.94
N ALA A 74 -1.92 -4.17 8.21
CA ALA A 74 -0.59 -4.62 8.61
C ALA A 74 0.46 -3.48 8.64
N ALA A 75 0.28 -2.43 7.83
CA ALA A 75 1.09 -1.22 7.93
C ALA A 75 0.73 -0.41 9.19
N GLY A 76 -0.55 -0.34 9.55
CA GLY A 76 -1.04 0.38 10.73
C GLY A 76 -0.62 -0.28 12.04
N GLU A 77 -0.51 -1.61 12.06
CA GLU A 77 0.07 -2.33 13.21
C GLU A 77 1.55 -1.95 13.47
N ARG A 78 2.24 -1.34 12.50
CA ARG A 78 3.67 -0.97 12.58
C ARG A 78 3.90 0.51 12.86
N ARG A 79 2.86 1.33 12.77
CA ARG A 79 2.95 2.79 12.85
C ARG A 79 1.73 3.34 13.57
N GLU A 80 1.95 4.22 14.53
CA GLU A 80 0.88 4.97 15.22
C GLU A 80 0.14 5.92 14.28
N ARG A 81 0.68 6.16 13.08
CA ARG A 81 0.10 7.03 12.06
C ARG A 81 0.41 6.51 10.67
N LEU A 82 -0.56 6.60 9.77
CA LEU A 82 -0.37 6.37 8.34
C LEU A 82 -0.84 7.56 7.51
N VAL A 83 -0.07 7.86 6.47
CA VAL A 83 -0.38 8.88 5.47
C VAL A 83 -0.40 8.25 4.09
N ALA A 84 -1.45 8.51 3.30
CA ALA A 84 -1.52 8.06 1.92
C ALA A 84 -1.89 9.22 1.00
N ALA A 85 -1.23 9.33 -0.16
CA ALA A 85 -1.60 10.23 -1.24
C ALA A 85 -2.13 9.41 -2.42
N PHE A 86 -3.26 9.80 -2.99
CA PHE A 86 -3.96 8.97 -3.98
C PHE A 86 -4.94 9.76 -4.87
N ASP A 87 -5.35 9.15 -5.98
CA ASP A 87 -6.34 9.72 -6.90
C ASP A 87 -7.79 9.53 -6.43
N ALA A 88 -8.70 10.37 -6.91
CA ALA A 88 -10.13 10.35 -6.57
C ALA A 88 -10.78 8.95 -6.62
N GLY A 89 -10.40 8.12 -7.58
CA GLY A 89 -10.99 6.80 -7.80
C GLY A 89 -10.77 5.80 -6.66
N VAL A 90 -9.77 5.99 -5.81
CA VAL A 90 -9.49 5.10 -4.67
C VAL A 90 -9.88 5.71 -3.33
N ARG A 91 -10.49 6.90 -3.32
CA ARG A 91 -10.99 7.55 -2.11
C ARG A 91 -11.92 6.65 -1.27
N PRO A 92 -12.95 5.98 -1.84
CA PRO A 92 -13.84 5.13 -1.05
C PRO A 92 -13.11 3.98 -0.34
N PHE A 93 -12.00 3.51 -0.90
CA PHE A 93 -11.19 2.47 -0.27
C PHE A 93 -10.54 2.99 1.02
N TYR A 94 -9.87 4.14 0.99
CA TYR A 94 -9.23 4.71 2.18
C TYR A 94 -10.25 5.16 3.23
N GLU A 95 -11.37 5.77 2.81
CA GLU A 95 -12.47 6.13 3.73
C GLU A 95 -13.04 4.89 4.44
N SER A 96 -13.19 3.76 3.73
CA SER A 96 -13.67 2.51 4.34
C SER A 96 -12.73 1.93 5.40
N LEU A 97 -11.46 2.33 5.38
CA LEU A 97 -10.44 1.94 6.36
C LEU A 97 -10.33 2.94 7.53
N GLY A 98 -11.16 3.99 7.55
CA GLY A 98 -11.18 4.99 8.60
C GLY A 98 -10.18 6.14 8.42
N PHE A 99 -9.57 6.29 7.23
CA PHE A 99 -8.72 7.45 6.96
C PHE A 99 -9.57 8.73 6.93
N ASP A 100 -9.08 9.79 7.59
CA ASP A 100 -9.53 11.16 7.38
C ASP A 100 -8.97 11.67 6.04
N VAL A 101 -9.83 11.77 5.03
CA VAL A 101 -9.46 12.08 3.65
C VAL A 101 -9.77 13.53 3.31
N ARG A 102 -8.78 14.25 2.79
CA ARG A 102 -8.92 15.62 2.28
C ARG A 102 -8.40 15.73 0.85
N GLU A 103 -8.99 16.62 0.06
CA GLU A 103 -8.42 17.05 -1.22
C GLU A 103 -7.11 17.80 -0.96
N THR A 104 -6.15 17.65 -1.87
CA THR A 104 -4.93 18.47 -1.88
C THR A 104 -5.15 19.71 -2.74
N ASP A 105 -4.14 20.58 -2.82
CA ASP A 105 -4.15 21.73 -3.73
C ASP A 105 -4.15 21.32 -5.22
N GLU A 106 -3.82 20.05 -5.51
CA GLU A 106 -3.83 19.50 -6.86
C GLU A 106 -5.20 18.85 -7.16
N PRO A 107 -5.94 19.32 -8.17
CA PRO A 107 -7.26 18.78 -8.47
C PRO A 107 -7.26 17.28 -8.74
N GLY A 108 -8.19 16.56 -8.11
CA GLY A 108 -8.32 15.11 -8.26
C GLY A 108 -7.35 14.28 -7.42
N ARG A 109 -6.48 14.94 -6.63
CA ARG A 109 -5.56 14.30 -5.68
C ARG A 109 -6.05 14.49 -4.26
N TYR A 110 -5.86 13.44 -3.48
CA TYR A 110 -6.35 13.34 -2.11
C TYR A 110 -5.22 12.89 -1.20
N ARG A 111 -5.31 13.31 0.05
CA ARG A 111 -4.46 12.85 1.15
C ARG A 111 -5.35 12.27 2.25
N GLY A 112 -5.09 11.03 2.61
CA GLY A 112 -5.68 10.36 3.77
C GLY A 112 -4.71 10.33 4.94
N VAL A 113 -5.23 10.45 6.16
CA VAL A 113 -4.50 10.18 7.39
C VAL A 113 -5.27 9.19 8.26
N LEU A 114 -4.60 8.16 8.76
CA LEU A 114 -5.12 7.26 9.78
C LEU A 114 -4.25 7.38 11.03
N GLU A 115 -4.86 7.62 12.18
CA GLU A 115 -4.20 7.62 13.48
C GLU A 115 -4.54 6.28 14.18
N GLY A 116 -3.57 5.70 14.88
CA GLY A 116 -3.66 4.39 15.55
C GLY A 116 -4.17 4.42 16.99
#